data_AF-A0A524CBE5-F1
#
_entry.id   AF-A0A524CBE5-F1
#
_cell.length_a   1.000
_cell.length_b   1.000
_cell.length_c   1.000
_cell.angle_alpha   90.00
_cell.angle_beta   90.00
_cell.angle_gamma   90.00
#
_symmetry.space_group_name_H-M   'P 1'
#
loop_
_entity.id
_entity.type
_entity.pdbx_description
1 polymer ?
#
loop_
_entity_poly.entity_id
_entity_poly.type
_entity_poly.pdbx_seq_one_letter_code
_entity_poly.pdbx_strand_id
1 'polypeptide(L)'
;MLQQTQTNRVSEKFEKFVREFPDFQALSNAPLDDVLKKWQGLGYNKRAIALKEIASRVINEHGGILPKDIETLKSFPQIGYN
;
A
#
# COMPACT_ATOMS: atom_id res chain seq x y z
N MET A 1 0.27 -6.56 2.52
CA MET A 1 1.08 -7.63 1.89
C MET A 1 0.67 -9.04 2.29
N LEU A 2 0.36 -9.32 3.56
CA LEU A 2 0.03 -10.68 4.05
C LEU A 2 -1.30 -11.26 3.57
N GLN A 3 -2.22 -10.44 3.05
CA GLN A 3 -3.47 -10.93 2.46
C GLN A 3 -3.19 -11.94 1.34
N GLN A 4 -3.61 -13.19 1.50
CA GLN A 4 -3.44 -14.26 0.50
C GLN A 4 -1.98 -14.44 0.02
N THR A 5 -1.00 -14.17 0.89
CA THR A 5 0.44 -14.35 0.57
C THR A 5 1.14 -14.93 1.79
N GLN A 6 1.93 -16.00 1.59
CA GLN A 6 2.65 -16.66 2.68
C GLN A 6 3.66 -15.71 3.36
N THR A 7 3.81 -15.84 4.67
CA THR A 7 4.65 -14.95 5.50
C THR A 7 6.11 -14.91 5.05
N ASN A 8 6.72 -16.07 4.76
CA ASN A 8 8.10 -16.18 4.27
C ASN A 8 8.37 -15.30 3.05
N ARG A 9 7.47 -15.34 2.06
CA ARG A 9 7.56 -14.54 0.85
C ARG A 9 7.34 -13.04 1.11
N VAL A 10 6.51 -12.70 2.09
CA VAL A 10 6.31 -11.30 2.49
C VAL A 10 7.54 -10.75 3.21
N SER A 11 8.15 -11.51 4.12
CA SER A 11 9.32 -11.08 4.90
C SER A 11 10.47 -10.58 4.01
N GLU A 12 10.80 -11.32 2.95
CA GLU A 12 11.88 -10.93 2.01
C GLU A 12 11.61 -9.64 1.22
N LYS A 13 10.34 -9.29 1.04
CA LYS A 13 9.88 -8.19 0.18
C LYS A 13 9.50 -6.96 0.97
N PHE A 14 8.92 -7.14 2.15
CA PHE A 14 8.42 -6.06 3.00
C PHE A 14 9.52 -5.08 3.36
N GLU A 15 10.68 -5.56 3.82
CA GLU A 15 11.80 -4.69 4.20
C GLU A 15 12.29 -3.82 3.04
N LYS A 16 12.39 -4.40 1.84
CA LYS A 16 12.81 -3.67 0.64
C LYS A 16 11.76 -2.64 0.21
N PHE A 17 10.48 -2.98 0.33
CA PHE A 17 9.38 -2.10 -0.04
C PHE A 17 9.28 -0.90 0.90
N VAL A 18 9.31 -1.11 2.21
CA VAL A 18 9.25 -0.02 3.20
C VAL A 18 10.52 0.83 3.18
N ARG A 19 11.69 0.25 2.86
CA ARG A 19 12.91 1.04 2.66
C ARG A 19 12.82 1.98 1.44
N GLU A 20 12.22 1.50 0.35
CA GLU A 20 12.04 2.30 -0.86
C GLU A 20 10.94 3.37 -0.69
N PHE A 21 9.85 2.99 -0.02
CA PHE A 21 8.67 3.82 0.20
C PHE A 21 8.41 3.96 1.71
N PRO A 22 9.20 4.79 2.42
CA PRO A 22 9.20 4.86 3.88
C PRO A 22 7.94 5.48 4.47
N ASP A 23 7.19 6.27 3.69
CA ASP A 23 5.99 6.96 4.13
C ASP A 23 4.95 7.08 3.00
N PHE A 24 3.79 7.65 3.32
CA PHE A 24 2.71 7.88 2.36
C PHE A 24 3.12 8.85 1.24
N GLN A 25 4.00 9.82 1.51
CA GLN A 25 4.41 10.81 0.52
C GLN A 25 5.29 10.17 -0.56
N ALA A 26 6.27 9.36 -0.14
CA ALA A 26 7.14 8.60 -1.02
C ALA A 26 6.34 7.64 -1.89
N LEU A 27 5.38 6.90 -1.31
CA LEU A 27 4.54 5.97 -2.06
C LEU A 27 3.55 6.68 -3.00
N SER A 28 2.96 7.79 -2.56
CA SER A 28 2.06 8.61 -3.37
C SER A 28 2.77 9.24 -4.57
N ASN A 29 4.03 9.65 -4.41
CA ASN A 29 4.80 10.28 -5.49
C ASN A 29 5.50 9.29 -6.44
N ALA A 30 5.68 8.03 -6.02
CA ALA A 30 6.36 7.02 -6.82
C ALA A 30 5.60 6.71 -8.14
N PRO A 31 6.30 6.53 -9.27
CA PRO A 31 5.67 6.00 -10.49
C PRO A 31 4.99 4.65 -10.22
N LEU A 32 3.83 4.42 -10.84
CA LEU A 32 3.10 3.16 -10.63
C LEU A 32 3.95 1.94 -11.01
N ASP A 33 4.72 2.04 -12.09
CA ASP A 33 5.60 0.96 -12.57
C ASP A 33 6.66 0.57 -11.52
N ASP A 34 7.21 1.53 -10.80
CA ASP A 34 8.17 1.26 -9.73
C ASP A 34 7.52 0.52 -8.55
N VAL A 35 6.31 0.93 -8.17
CA VAL A 35 5.53 0.25 -7.13
C VAL A 35 5.22 -1.19 -7.56
N LEU A 36 4.78 -1.41 -8.79
CA LEU A 36 4.49 -2.74 -9.33
C LEU A 36 5.76 -3.62 -9.42
N LYS A 37 6.89 -3.03 -9.82
CA LYS A 37 8.19 -3.72 -9.85
C LYS A 37 8.62 -4.19 -8.46
N LYS A 38 8.49 -3.34 -7.44
CA LYS A 38 8.80 -3.73 -6.04
C LYS A 38 7.81 -4.76 -5.50
N TRP A 39 6.56 -4.73 -5.96
CA TRP A 39 5.52 -5.70 -5.60
C TRP A 39 5.65 -7.07 -6.30
N GLN A 40 6.43 -7.15 -7.39
CA GLN A 40 6.56 -8.37 -8.19
C GLN A 40 6.90 -9.59 -7.34
N GLY A 41 6.15 -10.67 -7.54
CA GLY A 41 6.27 -11.93 -6.80
C GLY A 41 5.30 -12.07 -5.62
N LEU A 42 4.68 -10.98 -5.15
CA LEU A 42 3.68 -11.03 -4.07
C LEU A 42 2.26 -11.40 -4.55
N GLY A 43 2.02 -11.42 -5.86
CA GLY A 43 0.71 -11.71 -6.46
C GLY A 43 -0.29 -10.55 -6.32
N TYR A 44 -1.41 -10.64 -7.03
CA TYR A 44 -2.53 -9.67 -7.03
C TYR A 44 -2.07 -8.20 -7.09
N ASN A 45 -1.60 -7.74 -8.26
CA ASN A 45 -1.13 -6.36 -8.49
C ASN A 45 -2.16 -5.30 -8.11
N LYS A 46 -3.47 -5.63 -8.17
CA LYS A 46 -4.54 -4.75 -7.68
C LYS A 46 -4.27 -4.23 -6.26
N ARG A 47 -3.73 -5.06 -5.36
CA ARG A 47 -3.37 -4.65 -3.97
C ARG A 47 -2.30 -3.56 -3.93
N ALA A 48 -1.32 -3.62 -4.83
CA ALA A 48 -0.28 -2.60 -4.93
C ALA A 48 -0.84 -1.27 -5.45
N ILE A 49 -1.71 -1.34 -6.47
CA ILE A 49 -2.41 -0.19 -7.03
C ILE A 49 -3.27 0.48 -5.95
N ALA A 50 -4.09 -0.31 -5.24
CA ALA A 50 -4.91 0.19 -4.15
C ALA A 50 -4.07 0.80 -3.02
N LEU A 51 -2.95 0.17 -2.64
CA LEU A 51 -2.06 0.73 -1.62
C LEU A 51 -1.48 2.09 -2.02
N LYS A 52 -1.11 2.26 -3.30
CA LYS A 52 -0.66 3.56 -3.83
C LYS A 52 -1.78 4.60 -3.81
N GLU A 53 -2.99 4.20 -4.22
CA GLU A 53 -4.16 5.08 -4.20
C GLU A 53 -4.50 5.53 -2.76
N ILE A 54 -4.43 4.62 -1.79
CA ILE A 54 -4.58 4.95 -0.36
C ILE A 54 -3.55 5.99 0.06
N ALA A 55 -2.28 5.82 -0.32
CA ALA A 55 -1.24 6.78 0.02
C ALA A 55 -1.56 8.17 -0.54
N SER A 56 -2.03 8.25 -1.79
CA SER A 56 -2.48 9.50 -2.39
C SER A 56 -3.68 10.13 -1.68
N ARG A 57 -4.69 9.33 -1.26
CA ARG A 57 -5.82 9.84 -0.47
C ARG A 57 -5.38 10.35 0.90
N VAL A 58 -4.49 9.64 1.59
CA VAL A 58 -3.94 10.07 2.89
C VAL A 58 -3.22 11.42 2.78
N ILE A 59 -2.42 11.63 1.72
CA ILE A 59 -1.76 12.92 1.48
C ILE A 59 -2.78 14.02 1.16
N ASN A 60 -3.65 13.78 0.18
CA ASN A 60 -4.51 14.83 -0.39
C ASN A 60 -5.71 15.19 0.48
N GLU A 61 -6.32 14.21 1.16
CA GLU A 61 -7.57 14.37 1.91
C GLU A 61 -7.33 14.50 3.42
N HIS A 62 -6.20 14.00 3.93
CA HIS A 62 -5.95 13.86 5.37
C HIS A 62 -4.62 14.47 5.83
N GLY A 63 -3.96 15.29 5.00
CA GLY A 63 -2.74 16.01 5.37
C GLY A 63 -1.56 15.10 5.71
N GLY A 64 -1.53 13.90 5.13
CA GLY A 64 -0.50 12.89 5.38
C GLY A 64 -0.66 12.08 6.66
N ILE A 65 -1.76 12.27 7.39
CA ILE A 65 -2.07 11.51 8.61
C ILE A 65 -3.11 10.44 8.26
N LEU A 66 -2.78 9.17 8.50
CA LEU A 66 -3.73 8.08 8.31
C LEU A 66 -4.93 8.26 9.28
N PRO A 67 -6.18 8.26 8.78
CA PRO A 67 -7.36 8.31 9.64
C PRO A 67 -7.39 7.16 10.65
N LYS A 68 -7.92 7.43 11.84
CA LYS A 68 -8.02 6.44 12.93
C LYS A 68 -9.41 5.83 13.06
N ASP A 69 -10.41 6.39 12.39
CA ASP A 69 -11.77 5.89 12.44
C ASP A 69 -12.00 4.78 11.42
N ILE A 70 -12.73 3.75 11.86
CA ILE A 70 -12.93 2.51 11.09
C ILE A 70 -13.72 2.79 9.81
N GLU A 71 -14.70 3.68 9.85
CA GLU A 71 -15.59 3.93 8.72
C GLU A 71 -14.87 4.66 7.57
N THR A 72 -14.01 5.62 7.87
CA THR A 72 -13.13 6.23 6.85
C THR A 72 -12.15 5.21 6.30
N LEU A 73 -11.52 4.39 7.16
CA LEU A 73 -10.61 3.35 6.68
C LEU A 73 -11.30 2.33 5.76
N LYS A 74 -12.56 1.94 6.02
CA LYS A 74 -13.34 1.07 5.12
C LYS A 74 -13.70 1.74 3.79
N SER A 75 -13.70 3.07 3.71
CA SER A 75 -13.91 3.79 2.45
C SER A 75 -12.72 3.71 1.49
N PHE A 76 -11.56 3.25 1.97
CA PHE A 76 -10.35 3.10 1.17
C PHE A 76 -10.38 1.81 0.34
N PRO A 77 -9.77 1.82 -0.86
CA PRO A 77 -9.80 0.67 -1.75
C PRO A 77 -9.14 -0.55 -1.10
N GLN A 78 -9.84 -1.70 -1.13
CA GLN A 78 -9.36 -2.98 -0.58
C GLN A 78 -9.07 -3.00 0.95
N ILE A 79 -9.65 -2.07 1.71
CA ILE A 79 -9.72 -2.19 3.18
C ILE A 79 -11.10 -2.68 3.59
N GLY A 80 -11.16 -3.72 4.43
CA GLY A 80 -12.39 -4.31 4.93
C GLY A 80 -12.74 -5.64 4.26
N TYR A 81 -14.03 -5.94 4.21
CA TYR A 81 -14.54 -7.21 3.68
C TYR A 81 -14.70 -7.10 2.16
N ASN A 82 -13.75 -7.67 1.42
CA ASN A 82 -14.00 -8.21 0.09
C ASN A 82 -14.43 -9.66 0.25
#